data_AF-A0A5K0WFH3-F1
#
_entry.id   AF-A0A5K0WFH3-F1
#
_cell.length_a   1.000
_cell.length_b   1.000
_cell.length_c   1.000
_cell.angle_alpha   90.00
_cell.angle_beta   90.00
_cell.angle_gamma   90.00
#
_symmetry.space_group_name_H-M   'P 1'
#
loop_
_entity.id
_entity.type
_entity.pdbx_description
1 polymer ?
#
loop_
_entity_poly.entity_id
_entity_poly.type
_entity_poly.pdbx_seq_one_letter_code
_entity_poly.pdbx_strand_id
1 'polypeptide(L)' 'VGDFADDNRAGISRTLHRVSAIRNRKGVIVGLTCRVGRAVTGSANMVRDLVKDGASLLLIGPPGVGKTTLI' A
#
# COMPACT_ATOMS: atom_id res chain seq x y z
N VAL A 1 7.87 0.72 13.52
CA VAL A 1 6.43 1.03 13.40
C VAL A 1 6.36 2.53 13.24
N GLY A 2 5.79 3.04 12.13
CA GLY A 2 5.70 4.48 11.90
C GLY A 2 4.55 5.09 12.70
N ASP A 3 4.74 6.32 13.17
CA ASP A 3 3.66 7.08 13.81
C ASP A 3 2.50 7.28 12.84
N PHE A 4 1.28 7.35 13.39
CA PHE A 4 0.10 7.72 12.59
C PHE A 4 0.25 9.19 12.16
N ALA A 5 0.17 9.42 10.84
CA ALA A 5 0.13 10.76 10.28
C ALA A 5 -1.18 11.48 10.66
N ASP A 6 -1.27 12.78 10.36
CA ASP A 6 -2.43 13.63 10.68
C ASP A 6 -3.78 13.12 10.11
N ASP A 7 -3.74 12.24 9.09
CA ASP A 7 -4.92 11.58 8.54
C ASP A 7 -5.33 10.29 9.29
N ASN A 8 -4.72 10.03 10.45
CA ASN A 8 -4.86 8.81 11.26
C ASN A 8 -4.41 7.53 10.55
N ARG A 9 -3.53 7.60 9.55
CA ARG A 9 -3.01 6.42 8.85
C ARG A 9 -1.51 6.23 9.06
N ALA A 10 -1.11 4.97 9.09
CA ALA A 10 0.27 4.53 9.09
C ALA A 10 0.45 3.37 8.10
N GLY A 11 1.63 3.29 7.49
CA GLY A 11 2.07 2.11 6.76
C GLY A 11 2.94 1.21 7.64
N ILE A 12 2.91 -0.11 7.42
CA ILE A 12 3.95 -0.99 7.97
C ILE A 12 5.11 -0.96 6.99
N SER A 13 6.26 -0.44 7.44
CA SER A 13 7.45 -0.27 6.61
C SER A 13 7.79 -1.54 5.83
N ARG A 14 8.09 -1.39 4.53
CA ARG A 14 8.42 -2.49 3.60
C ARG A 14 7.29 -3.49 3.34
N THR A 15 6.03 -3.13 3.66
CA THR A 15 4.86 -3.94 3.30
C THR A 15 3.79 -3.05 2.66
N LEU A 16 2.84 -3.69 1.98
CA LEU A 16 1.65 -3.03 1.45
C LEU A 16 0.56 -2.82 2.50
N HIS A 17 0.79 -3.25 3.75
CA HIS A 17 -0.21 -3.16 4.79
C HIS A 17 -0.37 -1.72 5.26
N ARG A 18 -1.63 -1.34 5.46
CA ARG A 18 -2.01 -0.01 5.97
C ARG A 18 -2.81 -0.18 7.23
N VAL A 19 -2.47 0.61 8.25
CA VAL A 19 -3.19 0.67 9.52
C VAL A 19 -3.83 2.04 9.63
N SER A 20 -5.12 2.10 9.98
CA SER A 20 -5.81 3.35 10.31
C SER A 20 -6.29 3.31 11.75
N ALA A 21 -6.08 4.40 12.48
CA ALA A 21 -6.55 4.58 13.83
C ALA A 21 -7.93 5.23 13.85
N ILE A 22 -8.81 4.72 14.69
CA ILE A 22 -10.09 5.34 15.04
C ILE A 22 -9.86 6.10 16.35
N ARG A 23 -10.08 7.41 16.35
CA ARG A 23 -9.92 8.27 17.52
C ARG A 23 -11.26 8.78 18.01
N ASN A 24 -11.40 8.95 19.33
CA ASN A 24 -12.54 9.63 19.91
C ASN A 24 -12.39 11.16 19.78
N ARG A 25 -13.42 11.93 20.22
CA ARG A 25 -13.40 13.41 20.19
C ARG A 25 -12.29 14.04 21.05
N LYS A 26 -11.68 13.28 21.96
CA LYS A 26 -10.55 13.72 22.79
C LYS A 26 -9.19 13.38 22.13
N GLY A 27 -9.17 12.86 20.90
CA GLY A 27 -7.95 12.49 20.18
C GLY A 27 -7.34 11.15 20.60
N VAL A 28 -7.96 10.42 21.53
CA VAL A 28 -7.46 9.13 22.03
C VAL A 28 -7.80 8.03 21.04
N ILE A 29 -6.83 7.17 20.72
CA ILE A 29 -7.05 5.99 19.88
C ILE A 29 -7.93 5.00 20.64
N VAL A 30 -9.07 4.64 20.05
CA VAL A 30 -10.04 3.68 20.62
C VAL A 30 -10.20 2.43 19.75
N GLY A 31 -9.59 2.40 18.56
CA GLY A 31 -9.61 1.25 17.68
C GLY A 31 -8.60 1.36 16.54
N LEU A 32 -8.28 0.22 15.95
CA LEU A 32 -7.39 0.11 14.78
C LEU A 32 -8.07 -0.73 13.70
N THR A 33 -7.86 -0.36 12.44
CA THR A 33 -8.22 -1.19 11.28
C THR A 33 -6.97 -1.44 10.45
N CYS A 34 -6.65 -2.70 10.19
CA CYS A 34 -5.54 -3.10 9.33
C CYS A 34 -6.07 -3.63 8.00
N ARG A 35 -5.57 -3.09 6.88
CA ARG A 35 -5.80 -3.62 5.54
C ARG A 35 -4.57 -4.40 5.12
N VAL A 36 -4.77 -5.70 4.93
CA VAL A 36 -3.69 -6.61 4.54
C VAL A 36 -3.46 -6.50 3.03
N GLY A 37 -2.47 -5.70 2.62
CA GLY A 37 -1.95 -5.75 1.25
C GLY A 37 -1.27 -7.10 0.95
N ARG A 38 -1.56 -7.69 -0.21
CA ARG A 38 -0.89 -8.90 -0.71
C ARG A 38 0.00 -8.51 -1.89
N ALA A 39 1.26 -8.91 -1.85
CA ALA A 39 2.16 -8.92 -3.00
C ALA A 39 2.41 -10.38 -3.39
N VAL A 40 2.43 -10.68 -4.68
CA VAL A 40 2.82 -12.00 -5.20
C VAL A 40 4.16 -11.82 -5.88
N THR A 41 5.17 -12.56 -5.43
CA THR A 41 6.51 -12.51 -5.99
C THR A 41 6.51 -13.02 -7.43
N GLY A 42 7.36 -12.42 -8.29
CA GLY A 42 7.55 -12.86 -9.67
C GLY A 42 6.63 -12.19 -10.70
N SER A 43 5.59 -11.45 -10.29
CA SER A 43 4.71 -10.74 -11.22
C SER A 43 5.40 -9.57 -11.94
N ALA A 44 6.39 -8.94 -11.32
CA ALA A 44 7.17 -7.83 -11.93
C ALA A 44 8.02 -8.26 -13.13
N ASN A 45 8.25 -9.56 -13.35
CA ASN A 45 9.03 -10.06 -14.49
C ASN A 45 8.41 -9.69 -15.83
N MET A 46 7.07 -9.58 -15.90
CA MET A 46 6.34 -9.28 -17.14
C MET A 46 6.57 -7.86 -17.65
N VAL A 47 7.05 -6.95 -16.79
CA VAL A 47 7.31 -5.55 -17.13
C VAL A 47 8.79 -5.18 -16.95
N ARG A 48 9.67 -6.18 -16.80
CA ARG A 48 11.09 -5.96 -16.48
C ARG A 48 11.83 -5.24 -17.60
N ASP A 49 11.48 -5.54 -18.85
CA ASP A 49 11.98 -4.85 -20.05
C ASP A 49 11.57 -3.37 -20.04
N LEU A 50 10.29 -3.08 -19.77
CA LEU A 50 9.76 -1.72 -19.69
C LEU A 50 10.39 -0.90 -18.56
N VAL A 51 10.65 -1.53 -17.40
CA VAL A 51 11.33 -0.87 -16.28
C VAL A 51 12.81 -0.58 -16.60
N LYS A 52 13.47 -1.48 -17.34
CA LYS A 52 14.87 -1.28 -17.77
C LYS A 52 15.04 -0.16 -18.78
N ASP A 53 14.00 0.13 -19.56
CA ASP A 53 13.98 1.22 -20.53
C ASP A 53 14.02 2.61 -19.85
N GLY A 54 13.81 2.67 -18.53
CA GLY A 54 13.97 3.88 -17.72
C GLY A 54 12.85 4.92 -17.90
N ALA A 55 11.86 4.62 -18.73
CA ALA A 55 10.69 5.47 -18.93
C ALA A 55 9.72 5.41 -17.72
N SER A 56 8.91 6.47 -17.56
CA SER A 56 7.86 6.49 -16.53
C SER A 56 6.72 5.53 -16.88
N LEU A 57 6.32 4.69 -15.92
CA LEU A 57 5.27 3.68 -16.09
C LEU A 57 4.05 4.00 -15.22
N LEU A 58 2.84 3.98 -15.81
CA LEU A 58 1.57 4.18 -15.09
C LEU A 58 0.67 2.95 -15.26
N LEU A 59 0.33 2.29 -14.16
CA LEU A 59 -0.53 1.10 -14.13
C LEU A 59 -1.99 1.49 -13.88
N ILE A 60 -2.85 1.35 -14.88
CA ILE A 60 -4.29 1.67 -14.82
C ILE A 60 -5.13 0.40 -15.00
N GLY A 61 -6.26 0.31 -14.31
CA GLY A 61 -7.24 -0.75 -14.51
C GLY A 61 -8.31 -0.80 -13.41
N PRO A 62 -9.34 -1.65 -13.54
CA PRO A 62 -10.40 -1.83 -12.53
C PRO A 62 -9.87 -2.28 -11.15
N PRO A 63 -10.59 -2.07 -10.04
CA PRO A 63 -10.23 -2.64 -8.74
C PRO A 63 -10.02 -4.16 -8.81
N GLY A 64 -9.02 -4.69 -8.07
CA GLY A 64 -8.79 -6.15 -7.97
C GLY A 64 -7.96 -6.80 -9.09
N VAL A 65 -7.60 -6.08 -10.16
CA VAL A 65 -6.84 -6.65 -11.30
C VAL A 65 -5.34 -6.90 -11.06
N GLY A 66 -4.87 -6.79 -9.82
CA GLY A 66 -3.46 -7.08 -9.49
C GLY A 66 -2.46 -5.95 -9.75
N LYS A 67 -2.90 -4.69 -9.90
CA LYS A 67 -1.98 -3.52 -10.02
C LYS A 67 -0.95 -3.46 -8.90
N THR A 68 -1.37 -3.70 -7.66
CA THR A 68 -0.48 -3.72 -6.49
C THR A 68 0.36 -4.98 -6.40
N THR A 69 -0.03 -6.04 -7.13
CA THR A 69 0.67 -7.33 -7.19
C THR A 69 1.84 -7.29 -8.18
N LEU A 70 1.80 -6.40 -9.17
CA LEU A 70 2.83 -6.27 -10.20
C LEU A 70 4.12 -5.56 -9.72
N ILE A 71 4.05 -4.85 -8.59
CA ILE A 71 5.14 -4.03 -8.04
C ILE A 71 6.10 -4.89 -7.21
#